data_AF-A0A806TR12-F1
#
_entry.id   AF-A0A806TR12-F1
#
_cell.length_a   1.000
_cell.length_b   1.000
_cell.length_c   1.000
_cell.angle_alpha   90.00
_cell.angle_beta   90.00
_cell.angle_gamma   90.00
#
_symmetry.space_group_name_H-M   'P 1'
#
loop_
_entity.id
_entity.type
_entity.pdbx_description
1 polymer ?
#
loop_
_entity_poly.entity_id
_entity_poly.type
_entity_poly.pdbx_seq_one_letter_code
_entity_poly.pdbx_strand_id
1 'polypeptide(L)'
;MGSSEKDNTSNSNNLEKSISGAPKNLMVPFLLLSLRGWNLHGYKLIQQLMSFGFTSVDQGNVYRTLRQLEKDNLITSQWDTSAEGPARRIYSLTDAGEQYLSMWANSLEQYQNMLDSFFHMYTDMLFPFSSSSSKKSKESKEEEND
;
A
#
# COMPACT_ATOMS: atom_id res chain seq x y z
N MET A 1 9.13 -17.16 -40.97
CA MET A 1 7.72 -17.34 -40.57
C MET A 1 7.67 -18.42 -39.50
N GLY A 2 6.97 -18.20 -38.39
CA GLY A 2 6.79 -19.13 -37.26
C GLY A 2 7.59 -18.73 -36.01
N SER A 3 7.09 -17.80 -35.18
CA SER A 3 6.28 -18.03 -33.94
C SER A 3 7.17 -18.47 -32.75
N SER A 4 7.52 -17.59 -31.81
CA SER A 4 6.78 -17.12 -30.62
C SER A 4 6.54 -18.17 -29.53
N GLU A 5 6.50 -17.68 -28.28
CA GLU A 5 6.18 -18.33 -27.00
C GLU A 5 7.34 -18.97 -26.24
N LYS A 6 8.06 -18.14 -25.47
CA LYS A 6 8.59 -18.55 -24.16
C LYS A 6 8.48 -17.42 -23.13
N ASP A 7 7.88 -17.81 -22.00
CA ASP A 7 8.12 -17.33 -20.64
C ASP A 7 7.55 -15.97 -20.23
N ASN A 8 6.26 -15.95 -19.87
CA ASN A 8 5.66 -14.88 -19.05
C ASN A 8 4.93 -15.39 -17.78
N THR A 9 4.95 -16.70 -17.50
CA THR A 9 4.13 -17.31 -16.43
C THR A 9 4.83 -17.38 -15.07
N SER A 10 6.17 -17.27 -15.01
CA SER A 10 6.93 -17.56 -13.78
C SER A 10 7.06 -16.39 -12.80
N ASN A 11 6.69 -15.16 -13.18
CA ASN A 11 6.87 -13.99 -12.31
C ASN A 11 5.66 -13.72 -11.40
N SER A 12 4.44 -14.01 -11.87
CA SER A 12 3.19 -13.74 -11.13
C SER A 12 3.05 -14.57 -9.84
N ASN A 13 3.50 -15.82 -9.86
CA ASN A 13 3.36 -16.75 -8.72
C ASN A 13 4.26 -16.40 -7.53
N ASN A 14 5.40 -15.73 -7.75
CA ASN A 14 6.27 -15.25 -6.65
C ASN A 14 5.73 -13.97 -6.01
N LEU A 15 5.05 -13.15 -6.80
CA LEU A 15 4.48 -11.88 -6.35
C LEU A 15 3.33 -12.12 -5.38
N GLU A 16 2.35 -12.96 -5.75
CA GLU A 16 1.22 -13.36 -4.90
C GLU A 16 1.67 -14.02 -3.59
N LYS A 17 2.70 -14.88 -3.65
CA LYS A 17 3.22 -15.57 -2.46
C LYS A 17 3.94 -14.64 -1.48
N SER A 18 4.50 -13.52 -1.95
CA SER A 18 5.14 -12.54 -1.08
C SER A 18 4.15 -11.62 -0.36
N ILE A 19 2.92 -11.58 -0.84
CA ILE A 19 1.86 -10.67 -0.40
C ILE A 19 0.96 -11.33 0.68
N SER A 20 0.91 -12.66 0.74
CA SER A 20 0.32 -13.41 1.87
C SER A 20 1.27 -13.41 3.07
N GLY A 21 1.24 -12.35 3.87
CA GLY A 21 2.01 -12.20 5.10
C GLY A 21 2.35 -10.75 5.43
N ALA A 22 3.10 -10.53 6.52
CA ALA A 22 3.58 -9.19 6.86
C ALA A 22 4.41 -8.62 5.69
N PRO A 23 4.06 -7.44 5.18
CA PRO A 23 4.71 -6.89 3.99
C PRO A 23 6.19 -6.59 4.26
N LYS A 24 7.07 -7.25 3.50
CA LYS A 24 8.53 -7.06 3.62
C LYS A 24 8.98 -5.63 3.27
N ASN A 25 8.19 -4.93 2.46
CA ASN A 25 8.47 -3.55 2.07
C ASN A 25 7.17 -2.75 1.91
N LEU A 26 6.81 -1.99 2.94
CA LEU A 26 5.66 -1.09 2.90
C LEU A 26 5.86 0.09 1.95
N MET A 27 7.08 0.45 1.57
CA MET A 27 7.31 1.64 0.74
C MET A 27 6.65 1.54 -0.65
N VAL A 28 6.62 0.34 -1.23
CA VAL A 28 6.09 0.10 -2.58
C VAL A 28 4.63 0.52 -2.72
N PRO A 29 3.68 0.03 -1.90
CA PRO A 29 2.29 0.45 -2.01
C PRO A 29 2.10 1.95 -1.81
N PHE A 30 2.85 2.61 -0.92
CA PHE A 30 2.75 4.07 -0.74
C PHE A 30 3.32 4.86 -1.93
N LEU A 31 4.38 4.37 -2.57
CA LEU A 31 4.89 4.97 -3.82
C LEU A 31 3.86 4.87 -4.95
N LEU A 32 3.27 3.69 -5.14
CA LEU A 32 2.23 3.48 -6.14
C LEU A 32 1.00 4.34 -5.83
N LEU A 33 0.53 4.34 -4.58
CA LEU A 33 -0.60 5.17 -4.15
C LEU A 33 -0.36 6.66 -4.40
N SER A 34 0.86 7.15 -4.17
CA SER A 34 1.24 8.54 -4.43
C SER A 34 1.13 8.92 -5.91
N LEU A 35 1.36 7.97 -6.81
CA LEU A 35 1.29 8.15 -8.26
C LEU A 35 -0.13 8.00 -8.84
N ARG A 36 -1.12 7.64 -8.02
CA ARG A 36 -2.50 7.46 -8.45
C ARG A 36 -3.14 8.80 -8.81
N GLY A 37 -3.43 8.99 -10.09
CA GLY A 37 -4.06 10.20 -10.63
C GLY A 37 -3.10 11.39 -10.81
N TRP A 38 -1.79 11.23 -10.58
CA TRP A 38 -0.82 12.33 -10.66
C TRP A 38 0.51 11.88 -11.26
N ASN A 39 1.09 12.75 -12.09
CA ASN A 39 2.48 12.61 -12.53
C ASN A 39 3.37 13.35 -11.52
N LEU A 40 4.25 12.62 -10.82
CA LEU A 40 5.06 13.20 -9.75
C LEU A 40 6.56 13.04 -9.97
N HIS A 41 7.31 14.06 -9.54
CA HIS A 41 8.76 13.98 -9.47
C HIS A 41 9.21 13.05 -8.34
N GLY A 42 10.32 12.35 -8.54
CA GLY A 42 10.90 11.46 -7.53
C GLY A 42 11.13 12.12 -6.17
N TYR A 43 11.53 13.39 -6.15
CA TYR A 43 11.68 14.15 -4.91
C TYR A 43 10.35 14.42 -4.18
N LYS A 44 9.27 14.73 -4.90
CA LYS A 44 7.93 14.89 -4.30
C LYS A 44 7.43 13.57 -3.71
N LEU A 45 7.72 12.44 -4.35
CA LEU A 45 7.39 11.12 -3.80
C LEU A 45 8.09 10.87 -2.46
N ILE A 46 9.37 11.23 -2.36
CA ILE A 46 10.12 11.14 -1.09
C ILE A 46 9.47 11.99 0.00
N GLN A 47 9.06 13.23 -0.32
CA GLN A 47 8.37 14.10 0.63
C GLN A 47 7.03 13.52 1.07
N GLN A 48 6.25 12.95 0.16
CA GLN A 48 4.99 12.28 0.50
C GLN A 48 5.21 11.06 1.38
N LEU A 49 6.22 10.23 1.11
CA LEU A 49 6.56 9.10 1.98
C LEU A 49 6.86 9.57 3.41
N MET A 50 7.62 10.65 3.59
CA MET A 50 7.85 11.19 4.93
C MET A 50 6.55 11.64 5.61
N SER A 51 5.60 12.23 4.85
CA SER A 51 4.30 12.63 5.39
C SER A 51 3.41 11.44 5.81
N PHE A 52 3.63 10.25 5.25
CA PHE A 52 2.96 9.02 5.66
C PHE A 52 3.57 8.36 6.90
N GLY A 53 4.56 8.99 7.53
CA GLY A 53 5.18 8.50 8.76
C GLY A 53 6.44 7.66 8.55
N PHE A 54 6.99 7.62 7.33
CA PHE A 54 8.32 7.02 7.11
C PHE A 54 9.40 7.94 7.69
N THR A 55 9.93 7.59 8.85
CA THR A 55 10.87 8.43 9.63
C THR A 55 12.26 8.55 9.02
N SER A 56 12.70 7.56 8.24
CA SER A 56 13.99 7.57 7.54
C SER A 56 13.87 7.01 6.12
N VAL A 57 13.61 7.90 5.16
CA VAL A 57 13.54 7.53 3.74
C VAL A 57 14.91 7.71 3.08
N ASP A 58 15.61 6.60 2.80
CA ASP A 58 16.81 6.62 1.95
C ASP A 58 16.43 6.95 0.50
N GLN A 59 16.88 8.11 0.01
CA GLN A 59 16.61 8.53 -1.37
C GLN A 59 17.16 7.51 -2.37
N GLY A 60 18.35 6.95 -2.09
CA GLY A 60 18.95 5.92 -2.94
C GLY A 60 18.03 4.71 -3.10
N ASN A 61 17.42 4.26 -2.01
CA ASN A 61 16.47 3.17 -1.98
C ASN A 61 15.21 3.51 -2.78
N VAL A 62 14.63 4.69 -2.59
CA VAL A 62 13.45 5.13 -3.35
C VAL A 62 13.75 5.10 -4.86
N TYR A 63 14.87 5.66 -5.30
CA TYR A 63 15.21 5.65 -6.72
C TYR A 63 15.56 4.26 -7.26
N ARG A 64 16.12 3.36 -6.44
CA ARG A 64 16.29 1.94 -6.82
C ARG A 64 14.93 1.26 -6.97
N THR A 65 14.01 1.48 -6.04
CA THR A 65 12.65 0.94 -6.11
C THR A 65 11.88 1.47 -7.31
N LEU A 66 11.92 2.78 -7.59
CA LEU A 66 11.28 3.36 -8.78
C LEU A 66 11.82 2.76 -10.08
N ARG A 67 13.14 2.55 -10.18
CA ARG A 67 13.73 1.86 -11.34
C ARG A 67 13.26 0.42 -11.47
N GLN A 68 13.08 -0.29 -10.36
CA GLN A 68 12.57 -1.65 -10.37
C GLN A 68 11.10 -1.69 -10.78
N LEU A 69 10.25 -0.81 -10.24
CA LEU A 69 8.85 -0.69 -10.63
C LEU A 69 8.70 -0.32 -12.12
N GLU A 70 9.58 0.53 -12.64
CA GLU A 70 9.61 0.87 -14.07
C GLU A 70 10.01 -0.34 -14.93
N LYS A 71 11.05 -1.08 -14.50
CA LYS A 71 11.48 -2.32 -15.17
C LYS A 71 10.38 -3.38 -15.19
N ASP A 72 9.58 -3.45 -14.13
CA ASP A 72 8.45 -4.38 -13.99
C ASP A 72 7.17 -3.86 -14.68
N ASN A 73 7.26 -2.75 -15.43
CA ASN A 73 6.16 -2.12 -16.16
C ASN A 73 4.96 -1.69 -15.27
N LEU A 74 5.21 -1.46 -13.98
CA LEU A 74 4.21 -0.99 -13.01
C LEU A 74 4.10 0.54 -13.00
N ILE A 75 5.18 1.22 -13.38
CA ILE A 75 5.21 2.66 -13.61
C ILE A 75 5.89 2.97 -14.93
N THR A 76 5.61 4.14 -15.48
CA THR A 76 6.39 4.74 -16.56
C THR A 76 7.06 6.00 -16.06
N SER A 77 8.04 6.51 -16.82
CA SER A 77 8.59 7.81 -16.55
C SER A 77 8.92 8.57 -17.83
N GLN A 78 8.96 9.89 -17.70
CA GLN A 78 9.32 10.81 -18.77
C GLN A 78 10.24 11.90 -18.21
N TRP A 79 11.04 12.50 -19.09
CA TRP A 79 11.81 13.68 -18.75
C TRP A 79 10.90 14.91 -18.83
N ASP A 80 10.78 15.61 -17.72
CA ASP A 80 10.16 16.92 -17.64
C ASP A 80 11.26 17.99 -17.78
N THR A 81 11.18 18.72 -18.90
CA THR A 81 12.05 19.85 -19.26
C THR A 81 11.33 21.19 -19.19
N SER A 82 10.11 21.23 -18.64
CA SER A 82 9.26 22.43 -18.60
C SER A 82 9.70 23.48 -17.58
N ALA A 83 10.45 23.06 -16.55
CA ALA A 83 10.96 23.95 -15.51
C ALA A 83 12.37 24.48 -15.85
N GLU A 84 12.66 25.73 -15.45
CA GLU A 84 14.03 26.24 -15.46
C GLU A 84 14.93 25.38 -14.57
N GLY A 85 15.97 24.79 -15.15
CA GLY A 85 16.94 23.95 -14.47
C GLY A 85 17.17 22.60 -15.15
N PRO A 86 17.86 21.66 -14.47
CA PRO A 86 18.12 20.34 -15.03
C PRO A 86 16.81 19.55 -15.19
N ALA A 87 16.71 18.81 -16.29
CA ALA A 87 15.58 17.94 -16.58
C ALA A 87 15.32 16.98 -15.41
N ARG A 88 14.04 16.80 -15.05
CA ARG A 88 13.63 15.95 -13.93
C ARG A 88 12.81 14.78 -14.45
N ARG A 89 12.95 13.59 -13.87
CA ARG A 89 12.03 12.49 -14.18
C ARG A 89 10.70 12.70 -13.46
N ILE A 90 9.61 12.63 -14.21
CA ILE A 90 8.26 12.44 -13.69
C ILE A 90 7.88 10.96 -13.86
N TYR A 91 7.14 10.44 -12.90
CA TYR A 91 6.66 9.06 -12.90
C TYR A 91 5.14 9.04 -12.95
N SER A 92 4.58 7.99 -13.53
CA SER A 92 3.14 7.76 -13.69
C SER A 92 2.83 6.28 -13.52
N LEU A 93 1.67 5.93 -12.95
CA LEU A 93 1.20 4.55 -12.93
C LEU A 93 0.85 4.05 -14.34
N THR A 94 1.05 2.76 -14.55
CA THR A 94 0.46 2.02 -15.67
C THR A 94 -0.81 1.30 -15.21
N ASP A 95 -1.58 0.75 -16.14
CA ASP A 95 -2.73 -0.12 -15.83
C ASP A 95 -2.31 -1.34 -14.99
N ALA A 96 -1.12 -1.91 -15.27
CA ALA A 96 -0.56 -3.00 -14.47
C ALA A 96 -0.19 -2.53 -13.06
N GLY A 97 0.33 -1.30 -12.93
CA GLY A 97 0.58 -0.65 -11.65
C GLY A 97 -0.68 -0.44 -10.80
N GLU A 98 -1.78 0.00 -11.42
CA GLU A 98 -3.07 0.17 -10.74
C GLU A 98 -3.66 -1.16 -10.24
N GLN A 99 -3.57 -2.22 -11.06
CA GLN A 99 -3.96 -3.57 -10.64
C GLN A 99 -3.10 -4.05 -9.46
N TYR A 100 -1.78 -3.83 -9.55
CA TYR A 100 -0.86 -4.21 -8.49
C TYR A 100 -1.07 -3.41 -7.19
N LEU A 101 -1.39 -2.12 -7.29
CA LEU A 101 -1.80 -1.29 -6.16
C LEU A 101 -3.09 -1.82 -5.51
N SER A 102 -4.04 -2.28 -6.31
CA SER A 102 -5.29 -2.88 -5.80
C SER A 102 -5.02 -4.19 -5.06
N MET A 103 -4.11 -5.04 -5.55
CA MET A 103 -3.65 -6.24 -4.84
C MET A 103 -2.99 -5.88 -3.50
N TRP A 104 -2.18 -4.83 -3.47
CA TRP A 104 -1.59 -4.33 -2.24
C TRP A 104 -2.63 -3.87 -1.23
N ALA A 105 -3.67 -3.13 -1.67
CA ALA A 105 -4.73 -2.66 -0.78
C ALA A 105 -5.43 -3.82 -0.06
N ASN A 106 -5.83 -4.86 -0.79
CA ASN A 106 -6.45 -6.06 -0.22
C ASN A 106 -5.55 -6.77 0.80
N SER A 107 -4.24 -6.69 0.60
CA SER A 107 -3.27 -7.41 1.41
C SER A 107 -2.90 -6.64 2.68
N LEU A 108 -2.87 -5.32 2.59
CA LEU A 108 -2.78 -4.44 3.75
C LEU A 108 -4.02 -4.54 4.62
N GLU A 109 -5.21 -4.73 4.04
CA GLU A 109 -6.44 -5.00 4.80
C GLU A 109 -6.35 -6.33 5.58
N GLN A 110 -5.87 -7.41 4.95
CA GLN A 110 -5.62 -8.67 5.65
C GLN A 110 -4.59 -8.51 6.77
N TYR A 111 -3.53 -7.76 6.52
CA TYR A 111 -2.50 -7.48 7.52
C TYR A 111 -3.06 -6.66 8.69
N GLN A 112 -3.91 -5.67 8.41
CA GLN A 112 -4.61 -4.88 9.44
C GLN A 112 -5.46 -5.79 10.33
N ASN A 113 -6.30 -6.66 9.74
CA ASN A 113 -7.13 -7.59 10.51
C ASN A 113 -6.29 -8.54 11.39
N MET A 114 -5.12 -8.96 10.92
CA MET A 114 -4.18 -9.78 11.69
C MET A 114 -3.59 -9.00 12.87
N LEU A 115 -3.19 -7.74 12.66
CA LEU A 115 -2.70 -6.86 13.72
C LEU A 115 -3.80 -6.57 14.75
N ASP A 116 -5.02 -6.30 14.30
CA ASP A 116 -6.17 -6.06 15.18
C ASP A 116 -6.43 -7.29 16.05
N SER A 117 -6.42 -8.50 15.45
CA SER A 117 -6.57 -9.76 16.20
C SER A 117 -5.46 -9.92 17.25
N PHE A 118 -4.21 -9.61 16.90
CA PHE A 118 -3.10 -9.64 17.85
C PHE A 118 -3.31 -8.69 19.03
N PHE A 119 -3.69 -7.43 18.77
CA PHE A 119 -3.91 -6.44 19.83
C PHE A 119 -5.11 -6.79 20.70
N HIS A 120 -6.20 -7.31 20.14
CA HIS A 120 -7.34 -7.81 20.92
C HIS A 120 -6.91 -8.91 21.89
N MET A 121 -6.19 -9.93 21.40
CA MET A 121 -5.67 -11.01 22.28
C MET A 121 -4.74 -10.47 23.37
N TYR A 122 -3.85 -9.54 23.03
CA TYR A 122 -2.92 -8.94 23.98
C TYR A 122 -3.65 -8.13 25.07
N THR A 123 -4.63 -7.31 24.69
CA THR A 123 -5.44 -6.52 25.61
C THR A 123 -6.30 -7.39 26.50
N ASP A 124 -6.95 -8.42 25.95
CA ASP A 124 -7.77 -9.36 26.72
C ASP A 124 -6.94 -10.15 27.74
N MET A 125 -5.70 -10.50 27.39
CA MET A 125 -4.77 -11.19 28.29
C MET A 125 -4.30 -10.29 29.45
N LEU A 126 -4.02 -9.01 29.18
CA LEU A 126 -3.49 -8.08 30.19
C LEU A 126 -4.57 -7.40 31.04
N PHE A 127 -5.81 -7.32 30.55
CA PHE A 127 -6.93 -6.70 31.26
C PHE A 127 -8.16 -7.63 31.36
N PRO A 128 -8.04 -8.80 32.00
CA PRO A 128 -9.10 -9.82 32.04
C PRO A 128 -10.39 -9.40 32.77
N PHE A 129 -10.42 -8.23 33.44
CA PHE A 129 -11.56 -7.75 34.23
C PHE A 129 -12.26 -6.50 33.67
N SER A 130 -11.89 -5.98 32.50
CA SER A 130 -12.51 -4.77 31.94
C SER A 130 -13.86 -5.02 31.24
N SER A 131 -14.18 -6.26 30.87
CA SER A 131 -15.33 -6.59 30.03
C SER A 131 -16.67 -6.83 30.77
N SER A 132 -16.78 -6.57 32.07
CA SER A 132 -18.02 -6.80 32.83
C SER A 132 -18.94 -5.58 33.00
N SER A 133 -18.75 -4.47 32.27
CA SER A 133 -19.59 -3.27 32.45
C SER A 133 -19.82 -2.46 31.17
N SER A 134 -20.57 -3.00 30.19
CA SER A 134 -21.37 -2.18 29.24
C SER A 134 -22.19 -3.03 28.25
N LYS A 135 -23.10 -3.87 28.75
CA LYS A 135 -24.21 -4.35 27.91
C LYS A 135 -25.46 -4.69 28.74
N LYS A 136 -26.03 -3.68 29.41
CA LYS A 136 -27.42 -3.74 29.90
C LYS A 136 -28.02 -2.34 30.04
N SER A 137 -28.52 -1.78 28.93
CA SER A 137 -29.61 -0.79 28.91
C SER A 137 -29.96 -0.37 27.48
N LYS A 138 -30.76 -1.20 26.80
CA LYS A 138 -31.72 -0.72 25.79
C LYS A 138 -32.83 -1.76 25.64
N GLU A 139 -33.66 -1.85 26.68
CA GLU A 139 -34.97 -2.48 26.63
C GLU A 139 -35.88 -1.70 27.59
N SER A 140 -37.14 -1.50 27.18
CA SER A 140 -38.25 -0.75 27.81
C SER A 140 -38.24 0.78 27.69
N LYS A 141 -39.04 1.29 26.73
CA LYS A 141 -40.26 2.10 26.98
C LYS A 141 -41.00 2.34 25.65
N GLU A 142 -41.67 1.30 25.18
CA GLU A 142 -43.01 1.44 24.57
C GLU A 142 -44.02 1.20 25.71
N GLU A 143 -45.22 1.77 25.55
CA GLU A 143 -46.39 1.70 26.45
C GLU A 143 -46.44 2.70 27.61
N GLU A 144 -46.98 3.90 27.32
CA GLU A 144 -48.10 4.47 28.11
C GLU A 144 -48.84 5.50 27.22
N ASN A 145 -49.81 5.00 26.46
CA ASN A 145 -50.89 5.79 25.88
C ASN A 145 -52.18 5.16 26.40
N ASP A 146 -52.78 5.80 27.40
CA ASP A 146 -54.21 5.73 27.71
C ASP A 146 -54.64 7.12 28.23
#